data_AF-A0A960RNF0-F1
#
_entry.id   AF-A0A960RNF0-F1
#
_cell.length_a   1.000
_cell.length_b   1.000
_cell.length_c   1.000
_cell.angle_alpha   90.00
_cell.angle_beta   90.00
_cell.angle_gamma   90.00
#
_symmetry.space_group_name_H-M   'P 1'
#
loop_
_entity.id
_entity.type
_entity.pdbx_description
1 polymer ?
#
loop_
_entity_poly.entity_id
_entity_poly.type
_entity_poly.pdbx_seq_one_letter_code
_entity_poly.pdbx_strand_id
1 'polypeptide(L)'
;MTEGEICGIAPNYDKGVKKKKKAAGAVIELQGKVLAFLKEADRACTVGEIARSVADESVEEAVFFLLRRLVFNGRVLREGEENWLLSGYRIVLP
;
A
#
# COMPACT_ATOMS: atom_id res chain seq x y z
N MET A 1 -46.54 -17.60 31.72
CA MET A 1 -46.36 -16.16 31.98
C MET A 1 -44.95 -15.99 32.49
N THR A 2 -43.97 -15.41 31.80
CA THR A 2 -43.87 -14.55 30.60
C THR A 2 -42.41 -14.70 30.15
N GLU A 3 -42.13 -15.10 28.90
CA GLU A 3 -41.71 -14.21 27.80
C GLU A 3 -40.45 -13.37 28.08
N GLY A 4 -39.47 -13.48 27.19
CA GLY A 4 -38.41 -12.48 27.05
C GLY A 4 -37.04 -13.04 26.64
N GLU A 5 -36.83 -13.20 25.34
CA GLU A 5 -35.51 -13.16 24.67
C GLU A 5 -34.54 -12.16 25.32
N ILE A 6 -33.22 -12.39 25.26
CA ILE A 6 -32.30 -11.62 24.38
C ILE A 6 -31.06 -12.47 24.04
N CYS A 7 -30.97 -12.85 22.77
CA CYS A 7 -29.73 -13.15 22.04
C CYS A 7 -28.80 -11.92 22.11
N GLY A 8 -27.84 -11.92 23.04
CA GLY A 8 -26.94 -10.80 23.28
C GLY A 8 -25.58 -10.96 22.60
N ILE A 9 -25.54 -11.16 21.29
CA ILE A 9 -24.32 -10.92 20.50
C ILE A 9 -24.19 -9.40 20.36
N ALA A 10 -23.21 -8.78 21.04
CA ALA A 10 -22.47 -7.58 20.58
C ALA A 10 -21.52 -7.02 21.68
N PRO A 11 -20.45 -6.27 21.36
CA PRO A 11 -19.44 -6.59 20.36
C PRO A 11 -18.03 -6.17 20.83
N ASN A 12 -16.98 -6.97 20.56
CA ASN A 12 -15.57 -6.53 20.70
C ASN A 12 -15.16 -5.60 19.52
N TYR A 13 -15.97 -4.58 19.21
CA TYR A 13 -15.87 -3.81 17.95
C TYR A 13 -15.02 -2.54 18.01
N ASP A 14 -14.58 -2.06 19.18
CA ASP A 14 -14.01 -0.70 19.24
C ASP A 14 -12.49 -0.64 19.10
N LYS A 15 -11.74 -1.64 19.62
CA LYS A 15 -10.27 -1.62 19.57
C LYS A 15 -9.69 -2.08 18.22
N GLY A 16 -10.40 -2.96 17.50
CA GLY A 16 -9.94 -3.50 16.21
C GLY A 16 -10.13 -2.54 15.04
N VAL A 17 -11.21 -1.76 15.05
CA VAL A 17 -11.58 -0.86 13.94
C VAL A 17 -10.66 0.38 13.89
N LYS A 18 -10.32 0.95 15.05
CA LYS A 18 -9.42 2.12 15.14
C LYS A 18 -8.00 1.82 14.64
N LYS A 19 -7.46 0.64 14.95
CA LYS A 19 -6.14 0.19 14.45
C LYS A 19 -6.16 -0.04 12.92
N LYS A 20 -7.21 -0.66 12.40
CA LYS A 20 -7.38 -0.88 10.94
C LYS A 20 -7.51 0.43 10.16
N LYS A 21 -8.24 1.42 10.70
CA LYS A 21 -8.38 2.75 10.08
C LYS A 21 -7.06 3.52 10.02
N LYS A 22 -6.24 3.42 11.08
CA LYS A 22 -4.90 4.04 11.12
C LYS A 22 -3.92 3.37 10.15
N ALA A 23 -3.95 2.03 10.06
CA ALA A 23 -3.12 1.29 9.12
C ALA A 23 -3.50 1.58 7.65
N ALA A 24 -4.81 1.67 7.35
CA ALA A 24 -5.28 2.05 6.01
C ALA A 24 -4.82 3.47 5.61
N GLY A 25 -4.85 4.42 6.56
CA GLY A 25 -4.35 5.78 6.34
C GLY A 25 -2.86 5.82 6.00
N ALA A 26 -2.04 5.04 6.73
CA ALA A 26 -0.60 4.96 6.47
C ALA A 26 -0.29 4.38 5.08
N VAL A 27 -1.05 3.38 4.62
CA VAL A 27 -0.91 2.80 3.28
C VAL A 27 -1.30 3.82 2.19
N ILE A 28 -2.36 4.59 2.40
CA ILE A 28 -2.78 5.64 1.45
C ILE A 28 -1.71 6.74 1.36
N GLU A 29 -1.16 7.16 2.49
CA GLU A 29 -0.10 8.16 2.52
C GLU A 29 1.17 7.66 1.80
N LEU A 30 1.59 6.42 2.08
CA LEU A 30 2.71 5.78 1.40
C LEU A 30 2.45 5.69 -0.11
N GLN A 31 1.22 5.34 -0.51
CA GLN A 31 0.85 5.31 -1.92
C GLN A 31 0.97 6.67 -2.59
N GLY A 32 0.53 7.74 -1.91
CA GLY A 32 0.68 9.11 -2.40
C GLY A 32 2.14 9.48 -2.61
N LYS A 33 3.01 9.17 -1.64
CA LYS A 33 4.46 9.42 -1.72
C LYS A 33 5.12 8.65 -2.87
N VAL A 34 4.82 7.36 -3.01
CA VAL A 34 5.36 6.51 -4.10
C VAL A 34 4.94 7.05 -5.47
N LEU A 35 3.67 7.40 -5.65
CA LEU A 35 3.19 7.93 -6.93
C LEU A 35 3.78 9.32 -7.23
N ALA A 36 3.93 10.18 -6.24
CA ALA A 36 4.59 11.48 -6.40
C ALA A 36 6.05 11.30 -6.83
N PHE A 37 6.79 10.44 -6.13
CA PHE A 37 8.18 10.13 -6.47
C PHE A 37 8.33 9.57 -7.89
N LEU A 38 7.52 8.59 -8.26
CA LEU A 38 7.56 8.01 -9.62
C LEU A 38 7.20 9.01 -10.71
N LYS A 39 6.36 10.00 -10.39
CA LYS A 39 6.01 11.09 -11.30
C LYS A 39 7.14 12.11 -11.44
N GLU A 40 7.83 12.43 -10.34
CA GLU A 40 8.97 13.37 -10.36
C GLU A 40 10.22 12.76 -10.99
N ALA A 41 10.46 11.46 -10.78
CA ALA A 41 11.64 10.78 -11.29
C ALA A 41 11.68 10.70 -12.83
N ASP A 42 10.51 10.66 -13.49
CA ASP A 42 10.34 10.54 -14.94
C ASP A 42 11.16 9.39 -15.58
N ARG A 43 11.51 8.39 -14.77
CA ARG A 43 12.30 7.22 -15.16
C ARG A 43 11.84 5.99 -14.38
N ALA A 44 12.26 4.81 -14.85
CA ALA A 44 12.06 3.59 -14.08
C ALA A 44 12.97 3.60 -12.83
N CYS A 45 12.37 3.37 -11.65
CA CYS A 45 13.07 3.30 -10.37
C CYS A 45 12.85 1.94 -9.70
N THR A 46 13.88 1.44 -9.04
CA THR A 46 13.81 0.18 -8.28
C THR A 46 13.03 0.34 -6.97
N VAL A 47 12.58 -0.77 -6.38
CA VAL A 47 11.89 -0.75 -5.08
C VAL A 47 12.76 -0.09 -4.02
N GLY A 48 14.06 -0.41 -3.97
CA GLY A 48 15.01 0.16 -3.02
C GLY A 48 15.22 1.67 -3.21
N GLU A 49 15.34 2.15 -4.46
CA GLU A 49 15.40 3.60 -4.73
C GLU A 49 14.15 4.33 -4.26
N ILE A 50 12.97 3.75 -4.53
CA ILE A 50 11.69 4.33 -4.13
C ILE A 50 11.57 4.33 -2.60
N ALA A 51 11.84 3.19 -1.94
CA ALA A 51 11.75 3.03 -0.50
C ALA A 51 12.64 4.05 0.23
N ARG A 52 13.90 4.20 -0.22
CA ARG A 52 14.87 5.17 0.31
C ARG A 52 14.44 6.63 0.11
N SER A 53 13.64 6.92 -0.91
CA SER A 53 13.17 8.28 -1.17
C SER A 53 11.88 8.62 -0.42
N VAL A 54 10.98 7.65 -0.20
CA VAL A 54 9.67 7.92 0.42
C VAL A 54 9.68 7.74 1.94
N ALA A 55 10.61 6.94 2.47
CA ALA A 55 10.85 6.71 3.89
C ALA A 55 12.23 6.02 4.11
N ASP A 56 12.32 5.14 5.11
CA ASP A 56 13.49 4.31 5.42
C ASP A 56 13.40 2.91 4.76
N GLU A 57 14.54 2.20 4.65
CA GLU A 57 14.63 0.83 4.11
C GLU A 57 13.65 -0.17 4.79
N SER A 58 13.18 0.14 5.99
CA SER A 58 12.17 -0.65 6.72
C SER A 58 10.80 -0.72 6.02
N VAL A 59 10.52 0.11 5.01
CA VAL A 59 9.27 0.05 4.24
C VAL A 59 9.41 -0.62 2.88
N GLU A 60 10.57 -1.18 2.54
CA GLU A 60 10.83 -1.76 1.22
C GLU A 60 9.78 -2.83 0.84
N GLU A 61 9.45 -3.74 1.76
CA GLU A 61 8.44 -4.77 1.54
C GLU A 61 7.04 -4.16 1.31
N ALA A 62 6.68 -3.11 2.06
CA ALA A 62 5.41 -2.43 1.89
C ALA A 62 5.33 -1.70 0.53
N VAL A 63 6.43 -1.07 0.11
CA VAL A 63 6.57 -0.43 -1.21
C VAL A 63 6.49 -1.48 -2.31
N PHE A 64 7.12 -2.64 -2.15
CA PHE A 64 7.02 -3.75 -3.09
C PHE A 64 5.57 -4.21 -3.29
N PHE A 65 4.84 -4.49 -2.20
CA PHE A 65 3.44 -4.92 -2.29
C PHE A 65 2.55 -3.83 -2.89
N LEU A 66 2.83 -2.56 -2.57
CA LEU A 66 2.14 -1.42 -3.15
C LEU A 66 2.39 -1.34 -4.67
N LEU A 67 3.65 -1.38 -5.11
CA LEU A 67 4.02 -1.31 -6.53
C LEU A 67 3.41 -2.46 -7.31
N ARG A 68 3.47 -3.68 -6.77
CA ARG A 68 2.82 -4.84 -7.37
C ARG A 68 1.34 -4.60 -7.57
N ARG A 69 0.64 -4.06 -6.57
CA ARG A 69 -0.78 -3.69 -6.69
C ARG A 69 -1.01 -2.59 -7.72
N LEU A 70 -0.15 -1.58 -7.79
CA LEU A 70 -0.26 -0.48 -8.75
C LEU A 70 -0.04 -0.96 -10.19
N VAL A 71 0.87 -1.92 -10.40
CA VAL A 71 1.08 -2.58 -11.69
C VAL A 71 -0.16 -3.36 -12.12
N PHE A 72 -0.74 -4.17 -11.23
CA PHE A 72 -1.99 -4.88 -11.54
C PHE A 72 -3.17 -3.94 -11.84
N ASN A 73 -3.17 -2.74 -11.24
CA ASN A 73 -4.18 -1.72 -11.51
C ASN A 73 -3.87 -0.87 -12.76
N GLY A 74 -2.79 -1.15 -13.49
CA GLY A 74 -2.39 -0.42 -14.70
C GLY A 74 -1.92 1.01 -14.45
N ARG A 75 -1.57 1.38 -13.20
CA ARG A 75 -1.09 2.74 -12.85
C ARG A 75 0.42 2.90 -12.94
N VAL A 76 1.13 1.79 -12.93
CA VAL A 76 2.60 1.72 -12.95
C VAL A 76 2.97 0.62 -13.94
N LEU A 77 4.02 0.85 -14.74
CA LEU A 77 4.63 -0.18 -15.55
C LEU A 77 5.86 -0.70 -14.82
N ARG A 78 6.02 -2.01 -14.88
CA ARG A 78 7.23 -2.71 -14.50
C ARG A 78 8.06 -2.95 -15.76
N GLU A 79 9.34 -2.61 -15.69
CA GLU A 79 10.31 -2.79 -16.78
C GLU A 79 11.57 -3.46 -16.22
N GLY A 80 12.18 -4.35 -17.00
CA GLY A 80 13.46 -4.98 -16.67
C GLY A 80 13.35 -6.40 -16.09
N GLU A 81 14.22 -6.70 -15.13
CA GLU A 81 14.58 -8.06 -14.67
C GLU A 81 13.43 -8.97 -14.25
N GLU A 82 13.62 -10.29 -14.33
CA GLU A 82 12.68 -11.30 -13.82
C GLU A 82 12.40 -11.12 -12.31
N ASN A 83 13.41 -10.69 -11.55
CA ASN A 83 13.27 -10.37 -10.13
C ASN A 83 12.50 -9.05 -9.94
N TRP A 84 11.34 -9.13 -9.30
CA TRP A 84 10.47 -7.97 -9.06
C TRP A 84 11.08 -6.91 -8.13
N LEU A 85 11.99 -7.27 -7.23
CA LEU A 85 12.64 -6.29 -6.34
C LEU A 85 13.65 -5.42 -7.09
N LEU A 86 14.31 -6.00 -8.08
CA LEU A 86 15.31 -5.33 -8.92
C LEU A 86 14.71 -4.70 -10.18
N SER A 87 13.43 -4.97 -10.45
CA SER A 87 12.74 -4.37 -11.58
C SER A 87 12.61 -2.86 -11.42
N GLY A 88 12.66 -2.16 -12.55
CA GLY A 88 12.32 -0.76 -12.61
C GLY A 88 10.80 -0.57 -12.66
N TYR A 89 10.30 0.42 -11.93
CA TYR A 89 8.90 0.81 -11.91
C TYR A 89 8.79 2.25 -12.39
N ARG A 90 7.91 2.50 -13.37
CA ARG A 90 7.60 3.85 -13.86
C ARG A 90 6.11 4.13 -13.78
N ILE A 91 5.73 5.38 -13.55
CA ILE A 91 4.32 5.75 -13.58
C ILE A 91 3.75 5.63 -15.00
N VAL A 92 2.53 5.13 -15.11
CA VAL A 92 1.69 5.28 -16.30
C VAL A 92 0.60 6.26 -15.92
N LEU A 93 0.81 7.52 -16.27
CA LEU A 93 -0.27 8.48 -16.21
C LEU A 93 -1.25 8.15 -17.35
N PRO A 94 -2.57 8.16 -17.12
CA PRO A 94 -3.50 8.54 -18.17
C PRO A 94 -3.35 10.03 -18.51
#